data_AF-W4AR27-F1
#
_entry.id   AF-W4AR27-F1
#
_cell.length_a   1.000
_cell.length_b   1.000
_cell.length_c   1.000
_cell.angle_alpha   90.00
_cell.angle_beta   90.00
_cell.angle_gamma   90.00
#
_symmetry.space_group_name_H-M   'P 1'
#
loop_
_entity.id
_entity.type
_entity.pdbx_description
1 polymer ?
#
loop_
_entity_poly.entity_id
_entity_poly.type
_entity_poly.pdbx_seq_one_letter_code
_entity_poly.pdbx_strand_id
1 'polypeptide(L)'
;MAITTLRTCKNGHDYYKSSDCPTCPICEAEREIESDFLSKIGAPARRALERNDITSLQRLSEYAESDILKLHGVGPSTIPKLRMALEKFGLSFKK
;
A
#
# COMPACT_ATOMS: atom_id res chain seq x y z
N MET A 1 22.51 -10.50 14.63
CA MET A 1 22.81 -9.77 13.38
C MET A 1 21.84 -10.27 12.32
N ALA A 2 21.10 -9.38 11.65
CA ALA A 2 20.21 -9.81 10.56
C ALA A 2 21.07 -10.19 9.35
N ILE A 3 21.09 -11.48 9.00
CA ILE A 3 21.80 -11.95 7.79
C ILE A 3 21.05 -11.40 6.59
N THR A 4 21.71 -10.56 5.79
CA THR A 4 21.16 -10.06 4.53
C THR A 4 21.75 -10.84 3.37
N THR A 5 20.90 -11.21 2.42
CA THR A 5 21.30 -11.95 1.22
C THR A 5 21.17 -11.03 0.01
N LEU A 6 22.18 -11.04 -0.87
CA LEU A 6 22.11 -10.39 -2.18
C LEU A 6 21.18 -11.21 -3.09
N ARG A 7 20.23 -10.54 -3.73
CA ARG A 7 19.26 -11.16 -4.65
C ARG A 7 19.11 -10.27 -5.89
N THR A 8 18.92 -10.88 -7.04
CA THR A 8 18.64 -10.18 -8.31
C THR A 8 17.19 -10.45 -8.73
N CYS A 9 16.42 -9.40 -8.99
CA CYS A 9 15.03 -9.53 -9.42
C CYS A 9 14.92 -9.82 -10.93
N LYS A 10 13.72 -10.12 -11.43
CA LYS A 10 13.46 -10.37 -12.86
C LYS A 10 13.75 -9.17 -13.77
N ASN A 11 13.72 -7.96 -13.22
CA ASN A 11 14.05 -6.73 -13.94
C ASN A 11 15.55 -6.39 -13.89
N GLY A 12 16.39 -7.26 -13.28
CA GLY A 12 17.84 -7.07 -13.20
C GLY A 12 18.31 -6.22 -12.02
N HIS A 13 17.44 -5.88 -11.06
CA HIS A 13 17.85 -5.11 -9.88
C HIS A 13 18.47 -5.99 -8.81
N ASP A 14 19.66 -5.62 -8.38
CA ASP A 14 20.37 -6.20 -7.24
C ASP A 14 19.95 -5.52 -5.95
N TYR A 15 19.50 -6.31 -4.96
CA TYR A 15 19.07 -5.80 -3.67
C TYR A 15 19.42 -6.74 -2.51
N TYR A 16 19.62 -6.16 -1.33
CA TYR A 16 19.89 -6.89 -0.10
C TYR A 16 18.62 -7.02 0.73
N LYS A 17 18.33 -8.22 1.24
CA LYS A 17 17.20 -8.44 2.14
C LYS A 17 17.47 -9.52 3.17
N SER A 18 17.02 -9.27 4.39
CA SER A 18 17.00 -10.23 5.50
C SER A 18 15.66 -10.97 5.60
N SER A 19 14.58 -10.37 5.11
CA SER A 19 13.25 -11.01 5.04
C SER A 19 13.11 -11.90 3.81
N ASP A 20 12.32 -12.97 3.94
CA ASP A 20 12.06 -13.90 2.84
C ASP A 20 11.03 -13.40 1.81
N CYS A 21 10.55 -12.17 1.97
CA CYS A 21 9.61 -11.59 1.02
C CYS A 21 10.28 -11.43 -0.37
N PRO A 22 9.78 -12.07 -1.44
CA PRO A 22 10.41 -12.06 -2.77
C PRO A 22 10.26 -10.72 -3.51
N THR A 23 9.60 -9.73 -2.90
CA THR A 23 9.49 -8.38 -3.44
C THR A 23 10.86 -7.69 -3.50
N CYS A 24 11.21 -7.22 -4.71
CA CYS A 24 12.29 -6.28 -4.95
C CYS A 24 11.88 -4.86 -4.50
N PRO A 25 12.63 -4.22 -3.58
CA PRO A 25 12.31 -2.88 -3.09
C PRO A 25 12.51 -1.79 -4.15
N ILE A 26 13.41 -2.01 -5.12
CA ILE A 26 13.70 -1.07 -6.20
C ILE A 26 12.54 -1.06 -7.20
N CYS A 27 12.11 -2.23 -7.69
CA CYS A 27 10.94 -2.35 -8.57
C CYS A 27 9.67 -1.73 -7.93
N GLU A 28 9.50 -1.91 -6.62
CA GLU A 28 8.34 -1.36 -5.91
C GLU A 28 8.40 0.17 -5.78
N ALA A 29 9.61 0.75 -5.71
CA ALA A 29 9.82 2.19 -5.67
C ALA A 29 9.64 2.84 -7.05
N GLU A 30 10.03 2.14 -8.12
CA GLU A 30 9.89 2.60 -9.52
C GLU A 30 8.49 2.40 -10.09
N ARG A 31 7.61 1.65 -9.42
CA ARG A 31 6.25 1.42 -9.89
C ARG A 31 5.50 2.76 -9.94
N GLU A 32 5.15 3.20 -11.14
CA GLU A 32 4.24 4.33 -11.32
C GLU A 32 2.85 3.97 -10.78
N ILE A 33 2.38 4.77 -9.82
CA ILE A 33 1.08 4.58 -9.19
C ILE A 33 0.18 5.69 -9.72
N GLU A 34 -0.79 5.33 -10.55
CA GLU A 34 -1.71 6.29 -11.18
C GLU A 34 -2.60 7.02 -10.16
N SER A 35 -2.89 6.40 -9.01
CA SER A 35 -3.78 6.98 -8.00
C SER A 35 -3.04 7.77 -6.91
N ASP A 36 -3.35 9.06 -6.80
CA ASP A 36 -2.74 10.03 -5.86
C ASP A 36 -2.85 9.66 -4.37
N PHE A 37 -3.82 8.83 -3.96
CA PHE A 37 -3.96 8.40 -2.57
C PHE A 37 -3.16 7.13 -2.23
N LEU A 38 -2.96 6.22 -3.19
CA LEU A 38 -2.15 5.00 -2.99
C LEU A 38 -0.64 5.29 -2.97
N SER A 39 -0.21 6.40 -3.59
CA SER A 39 1.19 6.86 -3.53
C SER A 39 1.59 7.38 -2.14
N LYS A 40 0.61 7.83 -1.33
CA LYS A 40 0.82 8.40 0.01
C LYS A 40 0.93 7.37 1.13
N ILE A 41 0.65 6.10 0.83
CA ILE A 41 0.65 4.99 1.77
C ILE A 41 1.76 3.99 1.44
N GLY A 42 2.19 3.23 2.44
CA GLY A 42 3.25 2.23 2.27
C GLY A 42 2.83 1.07 1.36
N ALA A 43 3.81 0.40 0.76
CA ALA A 43 3.57 -0.74 -0.13
C ALA A 43 2.64 -1.83 0.46
N PRO A 44 2.72 -2.20 1.77
CA PRO A 44 1.80 -3.17 2.35
C PRO A 44 0.33 -2.74 2.30
N ALA A 45 0.04 -1.49 2.65
CA ALA A 45 -1.31 -0.96 2.67
C ALA A 45 -1.87 -0.76 1.25
N ARG A 46 -1.05 -0.25 0.33
CA ARG A 46 -1.42 -0.15 -1.09
C ARG A 46 -1.82 -1.50 -1.67
N ARG A 47 -0.96 -2.51 -1.50
CA ARG A 47 -1.25 -3.87 -2.00
C ARG A 47 -2.50 -4.47 -1.37
N ALA A 48 -2.75 -4.17 -0.09
CA ALA A 48 -3.96 -4.62 0.59
C ALA A 48 -5.21 -3.99 -0.03
N LEU A 49 -5.19 -2.70 -0.34
CA LEU A 49 -6.29 -2.01 -1.01
C LEU A 49 -6.49 -2.52 -2.45
N GLU A 50 -5.41 -2.63 -3.24
CA GLU A 50 -5.46 -3.15 -4.61
C GLU A 50 -6.04 -4.58 -4.68
N ARG A 51 -5.67 -5.45 -3.74
CA ARG A 51 -6.22 -6.82 -3.65
C ARG A 51 -7.70 -6.88 -3.31
N ASN A 52 -8.26 -5.80 -2.78
CA ASN A 52 -9.68 -5.67 -2.48
C ASN A 52 -10.38 -4.78 -3.52
N ASP A 53 -9.77 -4.56 -4.68
CA ASP A 53 -10.29 -3.71 -5.77
C ASP A 53 -10.55 -2.25 -5.36
N ILE A 54 -9.88 -1.78 -4.28
CA ILE A 54 -9.97 -0.41 -3.77
C ILE A 54 -8.90 0.44 -4.45
N THR A 55 -9.12 0.75 -5.72
CA THR A 55 -8.19 1.52 -6.57
C THR A 55 -8.59 2.98 -6.75
N SER A 56 -9.76 3.38 -6.23
CA SER A 56 -10.28 4.76 -6.30
C SER A 56 -10.80 5.25 -4.95
N LEU A 57 -10.89 6.58 -4.80
CA LEU A 57 -11.49 7.19 -3.61
C LEU A 57 -12.99 6.90 -3.49
N GLN A 58 -13.70 6.79 -4.62
CA GLN A 58 -15.10 6.35 -4.61
C GLN A 58 -15.23 4.95 -4.02
N ARG A 59 -14.43 3.99 -4.50
CA ARG A 59 -14.45 2.64 -3.93
C ARG A 59 -14.07 2.65 -2.46
N LEU A 60 -13.04 3.39 -2.08
CA LEU A 60 -12.63 3.52 -0.69
C LEU A 60 -13.76 4.05 0.21
N SER A 61 -14.58 5.00 -0.28
CA SER A 61 -15.72 5.55 0.45
C SER A 61 -16.87 4.56 0.68
N GLU A 62 -16.91 3.44 -0.06
CA GLU A 62 -17.90 2.38 0.12
C GLU A 62 -17.58 1.44 1.30
N TYR A 63 -16.36 1.53 1.85
CA TYR A 63 -15.91 0.70 2.97
C TYR A 63 -15.92 1.50 4.27
N ALA A 64 -16.17 0.80 5.38
CA ALA A 64 -15.99 1.36 6.70
C ALA A 64 -14.51 1.34 7.11
N GLU A 65 -14.12 2.30 7.94
CA GLU A 65 -12.76 2.38 8.49
C GLU A 65 -12.32 1.07 9.17
N SER A 66 -13.25 0.44 9.89
CA SER A 66 -13.03 -0.84 10.57
C SER A 66 -12.78 -1.99 9.60
N ASP A 67 -13.39 -1.99 8.41
CA ASP A 67 -13.15 -3.01 7.39
C ASP A 67 -11.80 -2.81 6.71
N ILE A 68 -11.43 -1.56 6.44
CA ILE A 68 -10.10 -1.21 5.92
C ILE A 68 -9.01 -1.62 6.91
N LEU A 69 -9.24 -1.46 8.21
CA LEU A 69 -8.28 -1.86 9.26
C LEU A 69 -8.13 -3.39 9.40
N LYS A 70 -9.13 -4.17 8.99
CA LYS A 70 -9.04 -5.65 8.96
C LYS A 70 -8.16 -6.15 7.81
N LEU A 71 -7.86 -5.31 6.81
CA LEU A 71 -7.06 -5.72 5.66
C LEU A 71 -5.61 -5.96 6.08
N HIS A 72 -5.13 -7.18 5.82
CA HIS A 72 -3.75 -7.55 6.15
C HIS A 72 -2.75 -6.69 5.38
N GLY A 73 -2.02 -5.83 6.11
CA GLY A 73 -1.07 -4.87 5.55
C GLY A 73 -1.48 -3.40 5.74
N VAL A 74 -2.73 -3.13 6.16
CA VAL A 74 -3.18 -1.80 6.56
C VAL A 74 -3.02 -1.65 8.06
N GLY A 75 -2.20 -0.68 8.47
CA GLY A 75 -2.02 -0.33 9.88
C GLY A 75 -2.87 0.87 10.31
N PRO A 76 -3.05 1.10 11.62
CA PRO A 76 -3.78 2.25 12.14
C PRO A 76 -3.19 3.59 11.70
N SER A 77 -1.88 3.64 11.42
CA SER A 77 -1.20 4.83 10.87
C SER A 77 -1.58 5.17 9.42
N THR A 78 -2.18 4.23 8.69
CA THR A 78 -2.61 4.42 7.30
C THR A 78 -3.98 5.11 7.23
N ILE A 79 -4.85 4.81 8.20
CA ILE A 79 -6.22 5.30 8.24
C ILE A 79 -6.32 6.84 8.17
N PRO A 80 -5.55 7.63 8.95
CA PRO A 80 -5.61 9.09 8.85
C PRO A 80 -5.26 9.61 7.45
N LYS A 81 -4.31 8.97 6.76
CA LYS A 81 -3.91 9.35 5.40
C LYS A 81 -5.04 9.11 4.39
N LEU A 82 -5.72 7.97 4.52
CA LEU A 82 -6.88 7.62 3.70
C LEU A 82 -8.05 8.57 3.96
N ARG A 83 -8.32 8.89 5.23
CA ARG A 83 -9.33 9.87 5.62
C ARG A 83 -9.05 11.24 5.00
N MET A 84 -7.84 11.76 5.15
CA MET A 84 -7.43 13.03 4.53
C MET A 84 -7.56 13.00 3.00
N ALA A 85 -7.29 11.85 2.37
CA ALA A 85 -7.45 11.71 0.93
C ALA A 85 -8.93 11.75 0.52
N LEU A 86 -9.83 11.13 1.28
CA LEU A 86 -11.28 11.20 1.05
C LEU A 86 -11.82 12.63 1.27
N GLU A 87 -11.43 13.27 2.38
CA GLU A 87 -11.88 14.61 2.75
C GLU A 87 -11.50 15.68 1.70
N LYS A 88 -10.34 15.54 1.05
CA LYS A 88 -9.93 16.42 -0.06
C LYS A 88 -10.92 16.44 -1.22
N PHE A 89 -11.70 15.39 -1.39
CA PHE A 89 -12.72 15.25 -2.42
C PHE A 89 -14.15 15.31 -1.85
N GLY A 90 -14.31 15.73 -0.59
CA GLY A 90 -15.60 15.77 0.10
C GLY A 90 -16.21 14.40 0.37
N LEU A 91 -15.40 13.33 0.30
CA LEU A 91 -15.81 11.96 0.60
C LEU A 91 -15.50 11.61 2.06
N SER A 92 -16.12 10.55 2.54
CA SER A 92 -15.86 9.97 3.87
C SER A 92 -15.96 8.46 3.81
N PHE A 93 -15.43 7.77 4.82
CA PHE A 93 -15.67 6.34 4.95
C PHE A 93 -17.16 6.07 5.17
N LYS A 94 -17.60 4.89 4.76
CA LYS A 94 -18.94 4.42 5.08
C LYS A 94 -19.08 4.30 6.60
N LYS A 95 -20.23 4.71 7.10
CA LYS A 95 -20.60 4.55 8.52
C LYS A 95 -20.78 3.09 8.89
#